data_AF-A0A6A7GFY5-F1
#
_entry.id   AF-A0A6A7GFY5-F1
#
_cell.length_a   1.000
_cell.length_b   1.000
_cell.length_c   1.000
_cell.angle_alpha   90.00
_cell.angle_beta   90.00
_cell.angle_gamma   90.00
#
_symmetry.space_group_name_H-M   'P 1'
#
loop_
_entity.id
_entity.type
_entity.pdbx_description
1 polymer ?
#
loop_
_entity_poly.entity_id
_entity_poly.type
_entity_poly.pdbx_seq_one_letter_code
_entity_poly.pdbx_strand_id
1 'polypeptide(L)'
;MFKFILKCVLLSFLMQSNYLHAEQKQIFDNLSVHYIAIPTKFLTPNIAHQYSIKRSKYNGLINISVIDNTQNNKAIYAIVSGTARNLIGQIHPLNFTLVNEGDAIYYLATYPFLNEEI
;
A
#
# COMPACT_ATOMS: atom_id res chain seq x y z
N MET A 1 20.19 16.21 43.84
CA MET A 1 19.44 17.00 42.83
C MET A 1 19.86 16.70 41.39
N PHE A 2 21.15 16.76 41.01
CA PHE A 2 21.59 16.58 39.61
C PHE A 2 21.16 15.25 38.95
N LYS A 3 21.20 14.14 39.69
CA LYS A 3 20.73 12.82 39.22
C LYS A 3 19.23 12.74 38.92
N PHE A 4 18.43 13.59 39.56
CA PHE A 4 16.97 13.65 39.34
C PHE A 4 16.66 14.45 38.08
N ILE A 5 17.36 15.57 37.88
CA ILE A 5 17.30 16.37 36.65
C ILE A 5 17.72 15.53 35.44
N LEU A 6 18.79 14.74 35.55
CA LEU A 6 19.26 13.87 34.47
C LEU A 6 18.22 12.78 34.10
N LYS A 7 17.50 12.23 35.09
CA LYS A 7 16.42 11.27 34.85
C LYS A 7 15.21 11.92 34.16
N CYS A 8 14.85 13.15 34.55
CA CYS A 8 13.76 13.89 33.91
C CYS A 8 14.07 14.24 32.45
N VAL A 9 15.32 14.60 32.14
CA VAL A 9 15.77 14.86 30.75
C VAL A 9 15.78 13.58 29.91
N LEU A 10 16.16 12.44 30.49
CA LEU A 10 16.11 11.16 29.78
C LEU A 10 14.67 10.71 29.50
N LEU A 11 13.73 11.01 30.41
CA LEU A 11 12.33 10.65 30.28
C LEU A 11 11.59 11.51 29.24
N SER A 12 11.96 12.78 29.09
CA SER A 12 11.39 13.66 28.04
C SER A 12 11.87 13.30 26.64
N PHE A 13 13.06 12.68 26.50
CA PHE A 13 13.56 12.21 25.21
C PHE A 13 12.81 10.96 24.68
N LEU A 14 12.27 10.13 25.57
CA LEU A 14 11.50 8.93 25.20
C LEU A 14 10.07 9.24 24.70
N MET A 15 9.59 10.48 24.88
CA MET A 15 8.24 10.91 24.47
C MET A 15 8.18 11.42 23.02
N GLN A 16 9.28 11.41 22.29
CA GLN A 16 9.32 11.77 20.87
C GLN A 16 9.03 10.54 19.98
N SER A 17 7.87 9.91 20.17
CA SER A 17 7.35 8.95 19.20
C SER A 17 6.86 9.72 17.98
N ASN A 18 7.63 9.66 16.89
CA ASN A 18 7.23 10.26 15.62
C ASN A 18 5.90 9.63 15.14
N TYR A 19 4.94 10.47 14.77
CA TYR A 19 3.74 10.04 14.04
C TYR A 19 4.18 9.52 12.67
N LEU A 20 4.37 8.20 12.56
CA LEU A 20 4.59 7.55 11.27
C LEU A 20 3.27 7.64 10.47
N HIS A 21 3.23 8.54 9.48
CA HIS A 21 2.21 8.50 8.41
C HIS A 21 2.53 7.30 7.50
N ALA A 22 2.10 6.12 7.94
CA ALA A 22 2.23 4.86 7.20
C ALA A 22 1.10 4.65 6.17
N GLU A 23 0.18 5.60 6.06
CA GLU A 23 -0.94 5.52 5.12
C GLU A 23 -0.51 6.06 3.76
N GLN A 24 -0.44 5.18 2.76
CA GLN A 24 -0.10 5.53 1.41
C GLN A 24 -1.37 5.76 0.59
N LYS A 25 -1.77 7.03 0.48
CA LYS A 25 -2.96 7.45 -0.27
C LYS A 25 -2.73 8.77 -1.01
N GLN A 26 -3.49 8.96 -2.07
CA GLN A 26 -3.58 10.22 -2.80
C GLN A 26 -5.02 10.73 -2.74
N ILE A 27 -5.19 12.01 -2.41
CA ILE A 27 -6.50 12.64 -2.27
C ILE A 27 -6.82 13.41 -3.57
N PHE A 28 -8.02 13.20 -4.09
CA PHE A 28 -8.59 13.89 -5.25
C PHE A 28 -9.96 14.45 -4.86
N ASP A 29 -10.03 15.73 -4.50
CA ASP A 29 -11.25 16.37 -4.00
C ASP A 29 -11.93 15.53 -2.90
N ASN A 30 -13.06 14.90 -3.26
CA ASN A 30 -13.89 14.08 -2.38
C ASN A 30 -13.48 12.61 -2.33
N LEU A 31 -12.43 12.21 -3.06
CA LEU A 31 -11.96 10.83 -3.16
C LEU A 31 -10.59 10.65 -2.51
N SER A 32 -10.39 9.51 -1.87
CA SER A 32 -9.08 9.03 -1.45
C SER A 32 -8.73 7.75 -2.20
N VAL A 33 -7.60 7.74 -2.90
CA VAL A 33 -7.06 6.55 -3.57
C VAL A 33 -5.97 5.98 -2.69
N HIS A 34 -6.25 4.86 -2.03
CA HIS A 34 -5.29 4.12 -1.24
C HIS A 34 -4.57 3.16 -2.16
N TYR A 35 -3.24 3.11 -2.07
CA TYR A 35 -2.44 2.25 -2.92
C TYR A 35 -1.27 1.64 -2.16
N ILE A 36 -0.91 0.43 -2.56
CA ILE A 36 0.28 -0.24 -2.06
C ILE A 36 0.90 -1.08 -3.16
N ALA A 37 2.23 -1.05 -3.25
CA ALA A 37 3.03 -1.91 -4.10
C ALA A 37 3.99 -2.72 -3.24
N ILE A 38 3.89 -4.05 -3.29
CA ILE A 38 4.72 -4.96 -2.49
C ILE A 38 5.15 -6.20 -3.29
N PRO A 39 6.30 -6.82 -2.99
CA PRO A 39 6.62 -8.15 -3.49
C PRO A 39 5.57 -9.18 -3.10
N THR A 40 5.13 -9.98 -4.07
CA THR A 40 4.20 -11.10 -3.84
C THR A 40 4.75 -12.16 -2.87
N LYS A 41 6.06 -12.22 -2.65
CA LYS A 41 6.68 -13.06 -1.61
C LYS A 41 6.11 -12.81 -0.21
N PHE A 42 5.72 -11.57 0.08
CA PHE A 42 5.17 -11.18 1.39
C PHE A 42 3.71 -11.59 1.59
N LEU A 43 3.01 -12.00 0.53
CA LEU A 43 1.67 -12.56 0.68
C LEU A 43 1.73 -13.85 1.50
N THR A 44 0.72 -14.05 2.36
CA THR A 44 0.52 -15.33 3.02
C THR A 44 0.12 -16.38 1.97
N PRO A 45 0.39 -17.67 2.20
CA PRO A 45 -0.02 -18.74 1.28
C PRO A 45 -1.51 -18.73 0.97
N ASN A 46 -2.36 -18.46 1.97
CA ASN A 46 -3.81 -18.42 1.82
C ASN A 46 -4.27 -17.30 0.88
N ILE A 47 -3.78 -16.07 1.08
CA ILE A 47 -4.13 -14.91 0.23
C ILE A 47 -3.64 -15.11 -1.20
N ALA A 48 -2.42 -15.61 -1.35
CA ALA A 48 -1.87 -15.94 -2.66
C ALA A 48 -2.73 -16.98 -3.40
N HIS A 49 -3.19 -18.02 -2.70
CA HIS A 49 -4.08 -19.03 -3.27
C HIS A 49 -5.47 -18.46 -3.61
N GLN A 50 -6.07 -17.70 -2.69
CA GLN A 50 -7.38 -17.07 -2.86
C GLN A 50 -7.45 -16.22 -4.13
N TYR A 51 -6.40 -15.47 -4.43
CA TYR A 51 -6.33 -14.60 -5.62
C TYR A 51 -5.55 -15.19 -6.79
N SER A 52 -5.17 -16.47 -6.73
CA SER A 52 -4.36 -17.13 -7.77
C SER A 52 -3.06 -16.40 -8.11
N ILE A 53 -2.45 -15.75 -7.11
CA ILE A 53 -1.19 -15.00 -7.24
C ILE A 53 -0.02 -15.91 -6.90
N LYS A 54 0.91 -16.07 -7.86
CA LYS A 54 2.16 -16.79 -7.61
C LYS A 54 3.09 -15.95 -6.73
N ARG A 55 3.40 -16.46 -5.53
CA ARG A 55 4.40 -15.87 -4.62
C ARG A 55 5.79 -15.92 -5.25
N SER A 56 6.42 -14.77 -5.43
CA SER A 56 7.75 -14.63 -6.04
C SER A 56 8.49 -13.42 -5.47
N LYS A 57 9.82 -13.50 -5.43
CA LYS A 57 10.68 -12.32 -5.17
C LYS A 57 10.83 -11.40 -6.38
N TYR A 58 10.30 -11.81 -7.54
CA TYR A 58 10.40 -11.12 -8.83
C TYR A 58 9.05 -10.62 -9.37
N ASN A 59 7.96 -10.79 -8.61
CA ASN A 59 6.64 -10.28 -8.97
C ASN A 59 6.12 -9.36 -7.89
N GLY A 60 5.71 -8.16 -8.27
CA GLY A 60 5.07 -7.18 -7.43
C GLY A 60 3.55 -7.34 -7.51
N LEU A 61 2.88 -7.00 -6.42
CA LEU A 61 1.43 -6.82 -6.35
C LEU A 61 1.17 -5.33 -6.13
N ILE A 62 0.33 -4.76 -6.99
CA ILE A 62 -0.26 -3.45 -6.79
C ILE A 62 -1.69 -3.67 -6.35
N ASN A 63 -2.07 -3.06 -5.23
CA ASN A 63 -3.44 -2.98 -4.75
C ASN A 63 -3.86 -1.51 -4.73
N ILE A 64 -5.00 -1.21 -5.36
CA ILE A 64 -5.62 0.11 -5.38
C ILE A 64 -7.05 0.02 -4.83
N SER A 65 -7.41 0.91 -3.93
CA SER A 65 -8.78 1.09 -3.42
C SER A 65 -9.19 2.54 -3.54
N VAL A 66 -10.40 2.79 -4.04
CA VAL A 66 -10.96 4.15 -4.17
C VAL A 66 -12.04 4.34 -3.12
N ILE A 67 -11.87 5.35 -2.29
CA ILE A 67 -12.73 5.67 -1.16
C ILE A 67 -13.43 7.00 -1.42
N ASP A 68 -14.73 7.06 -1.18
CA ASP A 68 -15.49 8.31 -1.16
C ASP A 68 -15.51 8.91 0.25
N ASN A 69 -14.81 10.04 0.41
CA ASN A 69 -14.66 10.74 1.68
C ASN A 69 -15.97 11.42 2.13
N THR A 70 -16.95 11.59 1.24
CA THR A 70 -18.26 12.16 1.58
C THR A 70 -19.24 11.12 2.08
N GLN A 71 -18.99 9.84 1.80
CA GLN A 71 -19.85 8.71 2.14
C GLN A 71 -19.24 7.85 3.25
N ASN A 72 -18.91 8.45 4.39
CA ASN A 72 -18.35 7.74 5.55
C ASN A 72 -17.12 6.86 5.20
N ASN A 73 -16.27 7.34 4.27
CA ASN A 73 -15.10 6.63 3.77
C ASN A 73 -15.42 5.23 3.20
N LYS A 74 -16.53 5.10 2.47
CA LYS A 74 -16.92 3.84 1.82
C LYS A 74 -16.08 3.58 0.56
N ALA A 75 -15.68 2.33 0.35
CA ALA A 75 -15.07 1.90 -0.90
C ALA A 75 -16.09 1.92 -2.05
N ILE A 76 -15.68 2.48 -3.19
CA ILE A 76 -16.52 2.64 -4.38
C ILE A 76 -15.90 1.97 -5.60
N TYR A 77 -16.76 1.64 -6.58
CA TYR A 77 -16.29 1.18 -7.88
C TYR A 77 -15.65 2.32 -8.67
N ALA A 78 -14.53 2.01 -9.32
CA ALA A 78 -13.83 2.87 -10.23
C ALA A 78 -13.35 2.10 -11.48
N ILE A 79 -13.00 2.84 -12.53
CA ILE A 79 -12.25 2.28 -13.66
C ILE A 79 -10.77 2.53 -13.36
N VAL A 80 -10.03 1.45 -13.09
CA VAL A 80 -8.61 1.53 -12.75
C VAL A 80 -7.77 0.96 -13.89
N SER A 81 -6.87 1.78 -14.42
CA SER A 81 -5.91 1.41 -15.45
C SER A 81 -4.58 2.05 -15.17
N GLY A 82 -3.48 1.44 -15.60
CA GLY A 82 -2.17 2.03 -15.43
C GLY A 82 -1.06 1.23 -16.10
N THR A 83 0.15 1.76 -15.98
CA THR A 83 1.37 1.12 -16.47
C THR A 83 2.45 1.25 -15.41
N ALA A 84 3.27 0.22 -15.25
CA ALA A 84 4.52 0.28 -14.50
C ALA A 84 5.67 0.61 -15.46
N ARG A 85 6.69 1.33 -14.98
CA ARG A 85 7.91 1.61 -15.74
C ARG A 85 9.11 1.17 -14.92
N ASN A 86 10.01 0.41 -15.53
CA ASN A 86 11.25 -0.01 -14.86
C ASN A 86 12.40 0.99 -15.04
N LEU A 87 13.55 0.73 -14.40
CA LEU A 87 14.67 1.66 -14.36
C LEU A 87 15.32 1.91 -15.72
N ILE A 88 15.26 0.92 -16.63
CA ILE A 88 15.73 1.06 -18.02
C ILE A 88 14.65 1.63 -18.96
N GLY A 89 13.49 1.98 -18.42
CA GLY A 89 12.44 2.72 -19.10
C GLY A 89 11.41 1.88 -19.86
N GLN A 90 11.44 0.55 -19.75
CA GLN A 90 10.41 -0.33 -20.32
C GLN A 90 9.08 -0.12 -19.60
N ILE A 91 7.99 -0.11 -20.37
CA ILE A 91 6.63 0.12 -19.89
C ILE A 91 5.88 -1.22 -19.89
N HIS A 92 5.27 -1.56 -18.77
CA HIS A 92 4.45 -2.75 -18.59
C HIS A 92 3.01 -2.35 -18.29
N PRO A 93 2.03 -2.74 -19.11
CA PRO A 93 0.61 -2.51 -18.79
C PRO A 93 0.21 -3.28 -17.54
N LEU A 94 -0.56 -2.63 -16.66
CA LEU A 94 -1.10 -3.24 -15.46
C LEU A 94 -2.53 -3.72 -15.72
N ASN A 95 -2.72 -5.03 -15.64
CA ASN A 95 -4.02 -5.67 -15.77
C ASN A 95 -4.66 -5.79 -14.39
N PHE A 96 -5.54 -4.85 -14.05
CA PHE A 96 -6.25 -4.83 -12.79
C PHE A 96 -7.44 -5.79 -12.79
N THR A 97 -7.55 -6.60 -11.74
CA THR A 97 -8.70 -7.44 -11.44
C THR A 97 -9.45 -6.87 -10.26
N LEU A 98 -10.76 -6.66 -10.42
CA LEU A 98 -11.66 -6.23 -9.36
C LEU A 98 -11.85 -7.36 -8.35
N VAL A 99 -11.67 -7.04 -7.07
CA VAL A 99 -12.05 -7.87 -5.93
C VAL A 99 -13.09 -7.11 -5.12
N ASN A 100 -14.21 -7.78 -4.84
CA ASN A 100 -15.30 -7.24 -4.05
C ASN A 100 -15.62 -8.22 -2.92
N GLU A 101 -15.42 -7.76 -1.69
CA GLU A 101 -15.71 -8.49 -0.45
C GLU A 101 -16.79 -7.77 0.38
N GLY A 102 -17.77 -7.16 -0.29
CA GLY A 102 -18.87 -6.41 0.31
C GLY A 102 -18.46 -5.00 0.68
N ASP A 103 -17.89 -4.83 1.88
CA ASP A 103 -17.48 -3.52 2.40
C ASP A 103 -16.10 -3.07 1.88
N ALA A 104 -15.35 -4.00 1.28
CA ALA A 104 -14.05 -3.73 0.66
C ALA A 104 -14.12 -3.94 -0.86
N ILE A 105 -13.74 -2.91 -1.62
CA ILE A 105 -13.60 -2.95 -3.07
C ILE A 105 -12.17 -2.55 -3.41
N TYR A 106 -11.43 -3.41 -4.09
CA TYR A 106 -10.05 -3.14 -4.46
C TYR A 106 -9.67 -3.80 -5.79
N TYR A 107 -8.59 -3.30 -6.37
CA TYR A 107 -8.11 -3.66 -7.69
C TYR A 107 -6.69 -4.18 -7.57
N LEU A 108 -6.49 -5.44 -7.94
CA LEU A 108 -5.20 -6.12 -7.86
C LEU A 108 -4.57 -6.24 -9.25
N ALA A 109 -3.31 -5.86 -9.38
CA ALA A 109 -2.51 -6.13 -10.56
C ALA A 109 -1.15 -6.72 -10.15
N THR A 110 -0.67 -7.71 -10.88
CA THR A 110 0.68 -8.25 -10.70
C THR A 110 1.58 -7.82 -11.84
N TYR A 111 2.84 -7.48 -11.54
CA TYR A 111 3.83 -7.11 -12.54
C TYR A 111 5.19 -7.75 -12.24
N PRO A 112 5.98 -8.12 -13.25
CA PRO A 112 7.35 -8.56 -13.05
C PRO A 112 8.24 -7.36 -12.69
N PHE A 113 9.18 -7.56 -11.77
CA PHE A 113 10.19 -6.55 -11.39
C PHE A 113 11.52 -7.20 -11.02
N LEU A 114 12.61 -6.42 -11.14
CA LEU A 114 13.95 -6.80 -10.69
C LEU A 114 14.29 -6.10 -9.35
N ASN A 115 15.18 -6.69 -8.55
CA ASN A 115 15.41 -6.38 -7.13
C ASN A 115 15.31 -4.90 -6.70
N GLU A 116 15.77 -3.94 -7.50
CA GLU A 116 15.88 -2.51 -7.14
C GLU A 116 14.74 -1.63 -7.69
N GLU A 117 13.67 -2.22 -8.23
CA GLU A 117 12.64 -1.51 -8.99
C GLU A 117 11.33 -1.24 -8.22
N ILE A 118 11.34 -1.30 -6.88
CA ILE A 118 10.14 -1.10 -6.05
C ILE A 118 10.10 0.30 -5.45
#